data_AF-A0A7Y2DZ59-F1
#
_entry.id   AF-A0A7Y2DZ59-F1
#
_cell.length_a   1.000
_cell.length_b   1.000
_cell.length_c   1.000
_cell.angle_alpha   90.00
_cell.angle_beta   90.00
_cell.angle_gamma   90.00
#
_symmetry.space_group_name_H-M   'P 1'
#
loop_
_entity.id
_entity.type
_entity.pdbx_description
1 polymer ?
#
loop_
_entity_poly.entity_id
_entity_poly.type
_entity_poly.pdbx_seq_one_letter_code
_entity_poly.pdbx_strand_id
1 'polypeptide(L)'
;MIRYSKELVLPGFDNTSLFNIIKFFTKGLLLGRIQTRAKSLAFSFFLALFPFIIFIFTLIAYIPVPGFQDELLAMIFQLLPSGTVESVDQTIADIITRQRGGLLSFGFLFALYFSTNGVYA
;
A
#
# COMPACT_ATOMS: atom_id res chain seq x y z
N MET A 1 32.52 -30.77 9.34
CA MET A 1 31.53 -29.75 9.76
C MET A 1 30.34 -29.56 8.82
N ILE A 2 30.47 -29.73 7.50
CA ILE A 2 29.37 -29.51 6.53
C ILE A 2 28.26 -30.59 6.59
N ARG A 3 28.53 -31.76 7.19
CA ARG A 3 27.61 -32.91 7.18
C ARG A 3 26.43 -32.78 8.16
N TYR A 4 26.65 -32.21 9.34
CA TYR A 4 25.61 -32.04 10.36
C TYR A 4 24.53 -31.01 9.97
N SER A 5 24.84 -30.06 9.08
CA SER A 5 23.89 -29.04 8.62
C SER A 5 22.82 -29.60 7.65
N LYS A 6 23.00 -30.84 7.15
CA LYS A 6 22.06 -31.49 6.21
C LYS A 6 20.94 -32.29 6.89
N GLU A 7 21.00 -32.51 8.19
CA GLU A 7 20.06 -33.40 8.91
C GLU A 7 19.02 -32.66 9.76
N LEU A 8 19.12 -31.33 9.87
CA LEU A 8 18.09 -30.53 10.55
C LEU A 8 16.89 -30.33 9.60
N VAL A 9 15.94 -31.26 9.67
CA VAL A 9 14.65 -31.20 8.97
C VAL A 9 13.62 -30.68 9.95
N LEU A 10 13.03 -29.51 9.68
CA LEU A 10 11.92 -28.99 10.48
C LEU A 10 10.62 -29.72 10.09
N PRO A 11 9.82 -30.19 11.06
CA PRO A 11 8.53 -30.81 10.78
C PRO A 11 7.61 -29.79 10.07
N GLY A 12 7.12 -30.17 8.88
CA GLY A 12 6.29 -29.31 8.01
C GLY A 12 6.94 -28.85 6.69
N PHE A 13 8.23 -29.12 6.49
CA PHE A 13 8.95 -28.86 5.23
C PHE A 13 9.34 -30.20 4.60
N ASP A 14 8.89 -30.49 3.37
CA ASP A 14 9.05 -31.72 2.54
C ASP A 14 10.42 -32.45 2.59
N ASN A 15 10.88 -32.87 3.76
CA ASN A 15 12.20 -33.45 4.04
C ASN A 15 13.39 -32.68 3.44
N THR A 16 13.29 -31.35 3.30
CA THR A 16 14.40 -30.52 2.78
C THR A 16 15.20 -29.90 3.92
N SER A 17 16.52 -30.08 3.88
CA SER A 17 17.41 -29.46 4.87
C SER A 17 17.37 -27.93 4.79
N LEU A 18 17.55 -27.27 5.94
CA LEU A 18 17.64 -25.80 6.03
C LEU A 18 18.69 -25.21 5.06
N PHE A 19 19.79 -25.93 4.85
CA PHE A 19 20.83 -25.57 3.89
C PHE A 19 20.31 -25.49 2.45
N ASN A 20 19.41 -26.40 2.05
CA ASN A 20 18.81 -26.39 0.71
C ASN A 20 17.87 -25.21 0.54
N ILE A 21 17.12 -24.84 1.58
CA ILE A 21 16.24 -23.66 1.57
C ILE A 21 17.08 -22.39 1.41
N ILE A 22 18.13 -22.23 2.22
CA ILE A 22 19.04 -21.08 2.13
C ILE A 22 19.73 -21.02 0.77
N LYS A 23 20.20 -22.16 0.24
CA LYS A 23 20.82 -22.25 -1.09
C LYS A 23 19.84 -21.93 -2.21
N PHE A 24 18.58 -22.37 -2.11
CA PHE A 24 17.55 -22.08 -3.09
C PHE A 24 17.14 -20.60 -3.04
N PHE A 25 16.99 -20.03 -1.84
CA PHE A 25 16.65 -18.64 -1.63
C PHE A 25 17.76 -17.69 -2.13
N THR A 26 19.02 -17.94 -1.77
CA THR A 26 20.17 -17.17 -2.28
C THR A 26 20.34 -17.30 -3.79
N LYS A 27 20.16 -18.51 -4.36
CA LYS A 27 20.13 -18.70 -5.81
C LYS A 27 18.94 -17.97 -6.46
N GLY A 28 17.77 -17.96 -5.83
CA GLY A 28 16.59 -17.22 -6.28
C GLY A 28 16.77 -15.70 -6.24
N LEU A 29 17.50 -15.19 -5.24
CA LEU A 29 17.91 -13.80 -5.12
C LEU A 29 18.99 -13.44 -6.17
N LEU A 30 19.99 -14.29 -6.39
CA LEU A 30 21.04 -14.01 -7.37
C LEU A 30 20.54 -14.09 -8.82
N LEU A 31 19.60 -15.01 -9.10
CA LEU A 31 18.98 -15.16 -10.42
C LEU A 31 17.88 -14.09 -10.69
N GLY A 32 17.67 -13.13 -9.81
CA GLY A 32 16.74 -12.01 -10.01
C GLY A 32 15.25 -12.37 -9.89
N ARG A 33 14.88 -13.65 -9.77
CA ARG A 33 13.47 -14.09 -9.76
C ARG A 33 12.69 -13.55 -8.56
N ILE A 34 13.33 -13.50 -7.40
CA ILE A 34 12.72 -12.96 -6.17
C ILE A 34 12.62 -11.43 -6.27
N GLN A 35 13.65 -10.77 -6.81
CA GLN A 35 13.68 -9.32 -6.98
C GLN A 35 12.63 -8.85 -7.98
N THR A 36 12.43 -9.56 -9.08
CA THR A 36 11.39 -9.23 -10.06
C THR A 36 10.02 -9.27 -9.43
N ARG A 37 9.68 -10.34 -8.69
CA ARG A 37 8.40 -10.44 -7.97
C ARG A 37 8.25 -9.36 -6.89
N ALA A 38 9.31 -9.08 -6.14
CA ALA A 38 9.29 -8.01 -5.14
C ALA A 38 9.06 -6.62 -5.78
N LYS A 39 9.67 -6.37 -6.95
CA LYS A 39 9.45 -5.15 -7.73
C LYS A 39 8.01 -5.06 -8.26
N SER A 40 7.46 -6.16 -8.79
CA SER A 40 6.06 -6.23 -9.22
C SER A 40 5.11 -5.89 -8.07
N LEU A 41 5.33 -6.49 -6.89
CA LEU A 41 4.54 -6.22 -5.69
C LEU A 41 4.63 -4.74 -5.27
N ALA A 42 5.84 -4.18 -5.19
CA ALA A 42 6.04 -2.78 -4.82
C ALA A 42 5.39 -1.81 -5.83
N PHE A 43 5.47 -2.12 -7.13
CA PHE A 43 4.86 -1.32 -8.18
C PHE A 43 3.33 -1.34 -8.09
N SER A 44 2.73 -2.50 -7.90
CA SER A 44 1.28 -2.63 -7.71
C SER A 44 0.79 -1.91 -6.45
N PHE A 45 1.53 -1.98 -5.34
CA PHE A 45 1.23 -1.19 -4.14
C PHE A 45 1.34 0.31 -4.39
N PHE A 46 2.36 0.75 -5.12
CA PHE A 46 2.52 2.16 -5.47
C PHE A 46 1.35 2.67 -6.32
N LEU A 47 0.89 1.89 -7.30
CA LEU A 47 -0.30 2.23 -8.08
C LEU A 47 -1.58 2.27 -7.22
N ALA A 48 -1.68 1.41 -6.21
CA ALA A 48 -2.81 1.40 -5.29
C ALA A 48 -2.86 2.63 -4.35
N LEU A 49 -1.74 3.34 -4.15
CA LEU A 49 -1.71 4.53 -3.28
C LEU A 49 -2.64 5.64 -3.76
N PHE A 50 -2.69 5.92 -5.07
CA PHE A 50 -3.54 6.97 -5.61
C PHE A 50 -5.04 6.77 -5.32
N PRO A 51 -5.67 5.64 -5.71
CA PRO A 51 -7.07 5.40 -5.38
C PRO A 51 -7.30 5.25 -3.88
N PHE A 52 -6.31 4.74 -3.13
CA PHE A 52 -6.40 4.64 -1.67
C PHE A 52 -6.44 6.02 -0.99
N ILE A 53 -5.59 6.96 -1.41
CA ILE A 53 -5.62 8.34 -0.90
C ILE A 53 -6.99 8.96 -1.18
N ILE A 54 -7.51 8.84 -2.40
CA ILE A 54 -8.84 9.37 -2.74
C ILE A 54 -9.93 8.75 -1.85
N PHE A 55 -9.87 7.44 -1.63
CA PHE A 55 -10.77 6.73 -0.71
C PHE A 55 -10.70 7.30 0.72
N ILE A 56 -9.50 7.51 1.27
CA ILE A 56 -9.33 8.09 2.61
C ILE A 56 -9.90 9.51 2.68
N PHE A 57 -9.61 10.36 1.69
CA PHE A 57 -10.09 11.74 1.67
C PHE A 57 -11.62 11.82 1.55
N THR A 58 -12.22 10.96 0.71
CA THR A 58 -13.68 10.92 0.56
C THR A 58 -14.39 10.31 1.76
N LEU A 59 -13.73 9.41 2.51
CA LEU A 59 -14.26 8.85 3.75
C LEU A 59 -14.45 9.93 4.83
N ILE A 60 -13.64 10.98 4.82
CA ILE A 60 -13.73 12.09 5.79
C ILE A 60 -15.10 12.78 5.75
N ALA A 61 -15.69 12.94 4.57
CA ALA A 61 -17.02 13.54 4.40
C ALA A 61 -18.15 12.73 5.06
N TYR A 62 -17.88 11.47 5.42
CA TYR A 62 -18.83 10.57 6.09
C TYR A 62 -18.66 10.53 7.61
N ILE A 63 -17.65 11.19 8.18
CA ILE A 63 -17.43 11.23 9.62
C ILE A 63 -18.45 12.19 10.26
N PRO A 64 -19.37 11.70 11.13
CA PRO A 64 -20.44 12.51 11.69
C PRO A 64 -19.97 13.23 12.96
N VAL A 65 -18.89 14.01 12.86
CA VAL A 65 -18.34 14.82 13.95
C VAL A 65 -18.48 16.30 13.58
N PRO A 66 -19.23 17.11 14.35
CA PRO A 66 -19.39 18.54 14.06
C PRO A 66 -18.04 19.28 14.05
N GLY A 67 -17.80 20.08 13.02
CA GLY A 67 -16.58 20.91 12.89
C GLY A 67 -15.30 20.15 12.51
N PHE A 68 -15.35 18.81 12.40
CA PHE A 68 -14.16 18.00 12.11
C PHE A 68 -13.51 18.34 10.77
N GLN A 69 -14.32 18.55 9.73
CA GLN A 69 -13.83 18.87 8.40
C GLN A 69 -13.11 20.24 8.39
N ASP A 70 -13.65 21.22 9.12
CA ASP A 70 -13.08 22.57 9.18
C ASP A 70 -11.75 22.59 9.96
N GLU A 71 -11.68 21.90 11.10
CA GLU A 71 -10.45 21.74 11.87
C GLU A 71 -9.37 21.01 11.07
N LEU A 72 -9.74 19.96 10.34
CA LEU A 72 -8.83 19.23 9.48
C LEU A 72 -8.31 20.08 8.32
N LEU A 73 -9.18 20.84 7.65
CA LEU A 73 -8.79 21.75 6.58
C LEU A 73 -7.83 22.83 7.10
N ALA A 74 -8.10 23.41 8.27
CA ALA A 74 -7.21 24.38 8.89
C ALA A 74 -5.83 23.78 9.17
N MET A 75 -5.76 22.54 9.67
CA MET A 75 -4.50 21.83 9.88
C MET A 75 -3.75 21.58 8.57
N ILE A 76 -4.45 21.14 7.51
CA ILE A 76 -3.83 20.91 6.20
C ILE A 76 -3.26 22.21 5.63
N PHE A 77 -4.03 23.31 5.67
CA PHE A 77 -3.58 24.59 5.12
C PHE A 77 -2.43 25.21 5.90
N GLN A 78 -2.30 24.96 7.21
CA GLN A 78 -1.14 25.38 8.00
C GLN A 78 0.16 24.66 7.60
N LEU A 79 0.08 23.46 7.03
CA LEU A 79 1.24 22.69 6.57
C LEU A 79 1.68 23.08 5.15
N LEU A 80 0.82 23.76 4.39
CA LEU A 80 1.09 24.14 3.01
C LEU A 80 1.75 25.52 2.93
N PRO A 81 2.72 25.71 2.01
CA PRO A 81 3.19 27.05 1.65
C PRO A 81 2.04 27.92 1.13
N SER A 82 2.08 29.21 1.42
CA SER A 82 1.00 30.17 1.08
C SER A 82 0.62 30.15 -0.41
N GLY A 83 1.59 30.01 -1.32
CA GLY A 83 1.33 29.94 -2.76
C GLY A 83 0.69 28.62 -3.23
N THR A 84 0.68 27.57 -2.41
CA THR A 84 0.07 26.28 -2.75
C THR A 84 -1.39 26.23 -2.34
N VAL A 85 -1.75 26.87 -1.21
CA VAL A 85 -3.12 26.86 -0.65
C VAL A 85 -4.12 27.37 -1.69
N GLU A 86 -3.84 28.50 -2.34
CA GLU A 86 -4.73 29.15 -3.32
C GLU A 86 -4.98 28.28 -4.58
N SER A 87 -4.12 27.29 -4.84
CA SER A 87 -4.28 26.38 -5.99
C SER A 87 -5.09 25.12 -5.65
N VAL A 88 -5.20 24.73 -4.37
CA VAL A 88 -5.74 23.42 -3.97
C VAL A 88 -6.89 23.50 -2.97
N ASP A 89 -7.14 24.67 -2.37
CA ASP A 89 -8.14 24.88 -1.32
C ASP A 89 -9.53 24.41 -1.71
N GLN A 90 -10.04 24.85 -2.85
CA GLN A 90 -11.38 24.53 -3.34
C GLN A 90 -11.52 23.03 -3.62
N THR A 91 -10.48 22.41 -4.15
CA THR A 91 -10.50 20.97 -4.48
C THR A 91 -10.48 20.12 -3.22
N ILE A 92 -9.58 20.44 -2.27
CA ILE A 92 -9.48 19.69 -1.01
C ILE A 92 -10.75 19.88 -0.18
N ALA A 93 -11.24 21.13 -0.06
CA ALA A 93 -12.47 21.42 0.66
C ALA A 93 -13.68 20.69 0.07
N ASP A 94 -13.83 20.68 -1.25
CA ASP A 94 -14.94 20.00 -1.92
C ASP A 94 -14.91 18.47 -1.72
N ILE A 95 -13.73 17.85 -1.75
CA ILE A 95 -13.58 16.39 -1.51
C ILE A 95 -13.90 16.02 -0.06
N ILE A 96 -13.49 16.84 0.91
CA ILE A 96 -13.61 16.57 2.34
C ILE A 96 -15.00 16.92 2.89
N THR A 97 -15.70 17.89 2.30
CA THR A 97 -17.01 18.35 2.77
C THR A 97 -18.19 17.71 2.04
N ARG A 98 -18.03 17.30 0.78
CA ARG A 98 -19.11 16.68 0.00
C ARG A 98 -19.00 15.16 -0.04
N GLN A 99 -20.10 14.51 0.33
CA GLN A 99 -20.22 13.05 0.24
C GLN A 99 -20.32 12.60 -1.21
N ARG A 100 -19.23 12.06 -1.75
CA ARG A 100 -19.14 11.54 -3.11
C ARG A 100 -19.07 10.01 -3.08
N GLY A 101 -20.23 9.36 -2.94
CA GLY A 101 -20.33 7.89 -2.82
C GLY A 101 -19.74 7.13 -4.01
N GLY A 102 -19.80 7.71 -5.21
CA GLY A 102 -19.11 7.18 -6.39
C GLY A 102 -17.60 7.14 -6.17
N LEU A 103 -16.98 8.28 -5.83
CA LEU A 103 -15.53 8.33 -5.60
C LEU A 103 -15.07 7.42 -4.45
N LEU A 104 -15.85 7.34 -3.37
CA LEU A 104 -15.58 6.45 -2.25
C LEU A 104 -15.53 4.98 -2.71
N SER A 105 -16.58 4.54 -3.41
CA SER A 105 -16.71 3.14 -3.83
C SER A 105 -15.69 2.78 -4.93
N PHE A 106 -15.51 3.65 -5.92
CA PHE A 106 -14.50 3.47 -6.96
C PHE A 106 -13.08 3.46 -6.38
N GLY A 107 -12.75 4.39 -5.49
CA GLY A 107 -11.45 4.45 -4.82
C GLY A 107 -11.17 3.18 -4.01
N PHE A 108 -12.14 2.70 -3.25
CA PHE A 108 -12.04 1.46 -2.49
C PHE A 108 -11.78 0.24 -3.39
N LEU A 109 -12.60 0.05 -4.43
CA LEU A 109 -12.48 -1.10 -5.34
C LEU A 109 -11.17 -1.08 -6.12
N PHE A 110 -10.75 0.08 -6.63
CA PHE A 110 -9.50 0.20 -7.37
C PHE A 110 -8.27 0.03 -6.46
N ALA A 111 -8.29 0.57 -5.24
CA ALA A 111 -7.23 0.35 -4.27
C ALA A 111 -7.08 -1.16 -3.96
N LEU A 112 -8.20 -1.85 -3.73
CA LEU A 112 -8.21 -3.29 -3.47
C LEU A 112 -7.72 -4.09 -4.68
N TYR A 113 -8.19 -3.74 -5.88
CA TYR A 113 -7.78 -4.38 -7.14
C TYR A 113 -6.28 -4.26 -7.39
N PHE A 114 -5.73 -3.03 -7.33
CA PHE A 114 -4.30 -2.81 -7.56
C PHE A 114 -3.43 -3.43 -6.47
N SER A 115 -3.86 -3.39 -5.20
CA SER A 115 -3.13 -4.03 -4.10
C SER A 115 -3.07 -5.56 -4.26
N THR A 116 -4.17 -6.18 -4.71
CA THR A 116 -4.24 -7.64 -4.90
C THR A 116 -3.41 -8.12 -6.09
N ASN A 117 -3.36 -7.34 -7.17
CA ASN A 117 -2.58 -7.69 -8.36
C ASN A 117 -1.06 -7.77 -8.11
N GLY A 118 -0.54 -7.14 -7.06
CA GLY A 118 0.89 -7.25 -6.72
C GLY A 118 1.33 -8.65 -6.31
N VAL A 119 0.42 -9.49 -5.83
CA VAL A 119 0.72 -10.87 -5.39
C VAL A 119 0.75 -11.85 -6.56
N TYR A 120 0.02 -11.54 -7.64
CA TYR A 120 -0.10 -12.39 -8.83
C TYR A 120 0.89 -12.02 -9.95
N ALA A 121 1.69 -10.95 -9.76
CA ALA A 121 2.63 -10.39 -10.72
C ALA A 121 4.11 -10.77 -10.49
#